data_AF-A0A0C9WKK4-F1
#
_entry.id   AF-A0A0C9WKK4-F1
#
_cell.length_a   1.000
_cell.length_b   1.000
_cell.length_c   1.000
_cell.angle_alpha   90.00
_cell.angle_beta   90.00
_cell.angle_gamma   90.00
#
_symmetry.space_group_name_H-M   'P 1'
#
loop_
_entity.id
_entity.type
_entity.pdbx_description
1 polymer ?
#
loop_
_entity_poly.entity_id
_entity_poly.type
_entity_poly.pdbx_seq_one_letter_code
_entity_poly.pdbx_strand_id
1 'polypeptide(L)'
;APYQARNREMSQSNIKTQPGQYLDPERERIRAENIREFTCRFRVLIIGRANAGKTTILQRVCHTTEQPKIFNVRGSMMDLSELSPTAKRGEHNIEDEMTFDSNPRYVFHDSRGFEAGRTSELEDVKNFIQQRSAVSHMKEQLHAIWYCIPINNEARAITRAELDFFDECGTGRVPVIVLFTKADLLDARTTARLVKSGMSIEAAARQAKEESINNFYKSFGHVLYAKKYPPANHMYFRDMQNTMGDCSVLVKETAAVLSDDAILQLFLSAQQNSLSLSMEYAVKRLLLFDDQGQWGKNEEEVLATIKNVFTYFPHVVSQNQVLYCDADNRMVWVLNSM
;
A
#
# COMPACT_ATOMS: atom_id res chain seq x y z
N ALA A 1 38.33 8.43 -7.74
CA ALA A 1 37.59 9.50 -8.44
C ALA A 1 38.57 10.29 -9.30
N PRO A 2 38.21 10.85 -10.47
CA PRO A 2 36.86 11.06 -11.04
C PRO A 2 36.60 10.20 -12.31
N TYR A 3 35.41 9.66 -12.53
CA TYR A 3 34.19 10.26 -13.16
C TYR A 3 34.28 10.48 -14.68
N GLN A 4 33.34 9.82 -15.39
CA GLN A 4 32.86 10.00 -16.79
C GLN A 4 33.45 9.15 -17.93
N ALA A 5 32.63 8.21 -18.44
CA ALA A 5 32.24 8.01 -19.87
C ALA A 5 31.46 6.69 -19.99
N ARG A 6 30.12 6.73 -20.06
CA ARG A 6 29.24 6.68 -21.25
C ARG A 6 29.13 5.32 -21.96
N ASN A 7 27.92 4.77 -21.86
CA ASN A 7 27.03 4.27 -22.91
C ASN A 7 27.61 3.42 -24.06
N ARG A 8 27.13 2.17 -24.14
CA ARG A 8 26.62 1.51 -25.37
C ARG A 8 25.82 0.26 -24.97
N GLU A 9 24.50 0.33 -25.15
CA GLU A 9 23.74 -0.39 -26.19
C GLU A 9 23.28 -1.79 -25.74
N MET A 10 22.06 -1.85 -25.18
CA MET A 10 21.21 -3.05 -25.28
C MET A 10 19.92 -2.66 -26.01
N SER A 11 19.91 -3.03 -27.28
CA SER A 11 18.79 -3.46 -28.12
C SER A 11 17.39 -3.21 -27.55
N GLN A 12 16.75 -2.16 -28.07
CA GLN A 12 15.31 -1.92 -27.95
C GLN A 12 14.53 -3.02 -28.71
N SER A 13 13.88 -3.92 -27.98
CA SER A 13 12.74 -4.66 -28.52
C SER A 13 11.53 -3.73 -28.56
N ASN A 14 11.23 -3.21 -29.76
CA ASN A 14 10.04 -2.41 -30.04
C ASN A 14 8.76 -3.24 -29.85
N ILE A 15 8.20 -3.23 -28.64
CA ILE A 15 6.77 -3.42 -28.45
C ILE A 15 6.20 -2.01 -28.28
N LYS A 16 5.62 -1.48 -29.35
CA LYS A 16 4.82 -0.25 -29.30
C LYS A 16 3.59 -0.53 -28.44
N THR A 17 3.68 -0.29 -27.14
CA THR A 17 2.51 -0.03 -26.31
C THR A 17 1.86 1.24 -26.84
N GLN A 18 0.64 1.13 -27.33
CA GLN A 18 -0.16 2.29 -27.67
C GLN A 18 -0.28 3.18 -26.43
N PRO A 19 -0.11 4.52 -26.54
CA PRO A 19 -0.36 5.42 -25.42
C PRO A 19 -1.81 5.21 -24.98
N GLY A 20 -2.02 5.07 -23.67
CA GLY A 20 -3.36 4.97 -23.10
C GLY A 20 -4.25 6.06 -23.67
N GLN A 21 -5.46 5.68 -24.08
CA GLN A 21 -6.47 6.61 -24.56
C GLN A 21 -6.55 7.79 -23.59
N TYR A 22 -6.36 9.01 -24.10
CA TYR A 22 -6.61 10.24 -23.38
C TYR A 22 -8.04 10.18 -22.83
N LEU A 23 -8.16 9.90 -21.53
CA LEU A 23 -9.43 9.89 -20.83
C LEU A 23 -9.81 11.34 -20.60
N ASP A 24 -11.01 11.70 -21.05
CA ASP A 24 -11.62 13.01 -20.83
C ASP A 24 -11.58 13.36 -19.32
N PRO A 25 -10.94 14.47 -18.91
CA PRO A 25 -10.84 14.88 -17.50
C PRO A 25 -12.20 14.97 -16.79
N GLU A 26 -13.26 15.32 -17.52
CA GLU A 26 -14.61 15.36 -16.95
C GLU A 26 -15.15 13.95 -16.66
N ARG A 27 -14.82 12.96 -17.50
CA ARG A 27 -15.17 11.55 -17.21
C ARG A 27 -14.41 11.00 -16.03
N GLU A 28 -13.14 11.37 -15.84
CA GLU A 28 -12.37 10.98 -14.66
C GLU A 28 -12.94 11.61 -13.39
N ARG A 29 -13.33 12.88 -13.45
CA ARG A 29 -14.00 13.57 -12.35
C ARG A 29 -15.32 12.92 -11.99
N ILE A 30 -16.21 12.69 -12.95
CA ILE A 30 -17.49 12.01 -12.75
C ILE A 30 -17.26 10.60 -12.18
N ARG A 31 -16.26 9.87 -12.68
CA ARG A 31 -15.92 8.53 -12.16
C ARG A 31 -15.44 8.58 -10.72
N ALA A 32 -14.64 9.56 -10.34
CA ALA A 32 -14.17 9.74 -8.98
C ALA A 32 -15.29 10.18 -8.02
N GLU A 33 -16.17 11.09 -8.47
CA GLU A 33 -17.39 11.47 -7.73
C GLU A 33 -18.29 10.26 -7.50
N ASN A 34 -18.58 9.49 -8.56
CA ASN A 34 -19.33 8.24 -8.47
C ASN A 34 -18.67 7.24 -7.50
N ILE A 35 -17.36 7.04 -7.58
CA ILE A 35 -16.66 6.12 -6.66
C ILE A 35 -16.84 6.55 -5.21
N ARG A 36 -16.73 7.84 -4.89
CA ARG A 36 -16.97 8.36 -3.53
C ARG A 36 -18.42 8.21 -3.08
N GLU A 37 -19.36 8.36 -4.00
CA GLU A 37 -20.79 8.17 -3.75
C GLU A 37 -21.13 6.68 -3.50
N PHE A 38 -20.50 5.76 -4.23
CA PHE A 38 -20.78 4.32 -4.15
C PHE A 38 -19.90 3.54 -3.14
N THR A 39 -18.72 4.06 -2.78
CA THR A 39 -17.86 3.49 -1.73
C THR A 39 -16.91 4.52 -1.12
N CYS A 40 -16.88 4.57 0.22
CA CYS A 40 -15.88 5.32 0.97
C CYS A 40 -14.80 4.42 1.59
N ARG A 41 -14.76 3.14 1.21
CA ARG A 41 -13.89 2.12 1.82
C ARG A 41 -12.79 1.66 0.88
N PHE A 42 -11.55 1.75 1.33
CA PHE A 42 -10.39 1.18 0.66
C PHE A 42 -10.12 -0.22 1.20
N ARG A 43 -9.89 -1.19 0.31
CA ARG A 43 -9.82 -2.63 0.64
C ARG A 43 -8.47 -3.20 0.29
N VAL A 44 -7.81 -3.81 1.28
CA VAL A 44 -6.52 -4.47 1.12
C VAL A 44 -6.62 -5.93 1.51
N LEU A 45 -6.09 -6.80 0.66
CA LEU A 45 -5.83 -8.18 1.03
C LEU A 45 -4.39 -8.26 1.54
N ILE A 46 -4.21 -8.67 2.81
CA ILE A 46 -2.90 -8.96 3.37
C ILE A 46 -2.64 -10.47 3.29
N ILE A 47 -1.54 -10.84 2.64
CA ILE A 47 -1.16 -12.22 2.34
C ILE A 47 0.10 -12.55 3.13
N GLY A 48 0.22 -13.78 3.62
CA GLY A 48 1.50 -14.26 4.13
C GLY A 48 1.37 -15.44 5.08
N ARG A 49 2.49 -16.11 5.31
CA ARG A 49 2.60 -17.29 6.17
C ARG A 49 2.17 -17.01 7.62
N ALA A 50 1.95 -18.06 8.39
CA ALA A 50 1.78 -17.95 9.83
C ALA A 50 2.99 -17.22 10.44
N ASN A 51 2.73 -16.26 11.34
CA ASN A 51 3.78 -15.44 11.96
C ASN A 51 4.62 -14.60 10.97
N ALA A 52 4.07 -14.25 9.80
CA ALA A 52 4.70 -13.32 8.86
C ALA A 52 4.62 -11.84 9.31
N GLY A 53 3.90 -11.53 10.39
CA GLY A 53 3.75 -10.17 10.91
C GLY A 53 2.57 -9.38 10.32
N LYS A 54 1.58 -10.07 9.72
CA LYS A 54 0.39 -9.45 9.10
C LYS A 54 -0.35 -8.50 10.04
N THR A 55 -0.82 -9.00 11.18
CA THR A 55 -1.53 -8.20 12.20
C THR A 55 -0.71 -6.99 12.67
N THR A 56 0.61 -7.15 12.85
CA THR A 56 1.51 -6.05 13.22
C THR A 56 1.53 -4.96 12.15
N ILE A 57 1.59 -5.32 10.86
CA ILE A 57 1.54 -4.34 9.77
C ILE A 57 0.21 -3.57 9.80
N LEU A 58 -0.92 -4.28 9.98
CA LEU A 58 -2.23 -3.64 10.06
C LEU A 58 -2.31 -2.64 11.23
N GLN A 59 -1.85 -3.05 12.42
CA GLN A 59 -1.78 -2.21 13.61
C GLN A 59 -0.91 -0.96 13.40
N ARG A 60 0.26 -1.11 12.76
CA ARG A 60 1.14 0.02 12.42
C ARG A 60 0.50 1.01 11.46
N VAL A 61 -0.13 0.53 10.40
CA VAL A 61 -0.80 1.40 9.41
C VAL A 61 -1.95 2.17 10.06
N CYS A 62 -2.70 1.52 10.95
CA CYS A 62 -3.81 2.12 11.65
C CYS A 62 -3.40 2.88 12.92
N HIS A 63 -2.10 2.98 13.22
CA HIS A 63 -1.54 3.59 14.43
C HIS A 63 -2.26 3.17 15.72
N THR A 64 -2.52 1.88 15.88
CA THR A 64 -3.29 1.33 17.00
C THR A 64 -2.69 0.03 17.51
N THR A 65 -2.88 -0.24 18.80
CA THR A 65 -2.54 -1.52 19.44
C THR A 65 -3.77 -2.42 19.63
N GLU A 66 -4.96 -1.91 19.31
CA GLU A 66 -6.22 -2.62 19.43
C GLU A 66 -6.29 -3.78 18.43
N GLN A 67 -7.21 -4.71 18.69
CA GLN A 67 -7.55 -5.77 17.75
C GLN A 67 -8.61 -5.25 16.76
N PRO A 68 -8.56 -5.66 15.49
CA PRO A 68 -9.60 -5.27 14.54
C PRO A 68 -10.94 -5.88 14.92
N LYS A 69 -12.01 -5.14 14.64
CA LYS A 69 -13.38 -5.68 14.59
C LYS A 69 -13.51 -6.51 13.32
N ILE A 70 -14.08 -7.70 13.44
CA ILE A 70 -14.26 -8.62 12.31
C ILE A 70 -15.75 -8.76 12.01
N PHE A 71 -16.10 -8.58 10.75
CA PHE A 71 -17.46 -8.69 10.24
C PHE A 71 -17.51 -9.82 9.24
N ASN A 72 -18.47 -10.73 9.41
CA ASN A 72 -18.66 -11.80 8.45
C ASN A 72 -19.26 -11.25 7.14
N VAL A 73 -19.41 -12.12 6.13
CA VAL A 73 -20.03 -11.78 4.83
C VAL A 73 -21.45 -11.21 4.91
N ARG A 74 -22.15 -11.38 6.05
CA ARG A 74 -23.49 -10.81 6.31
C ARG A 74 -23.43 -9.45 7.01
N GLY A 75 -22.23 -8.93 7.29
CA GLY A 75 -22.01 -7.69 8.02
C GLY A 75 -22.24 -7.80 9.53
N SER A 76 -22.39 -9.02 10.07
CA SER A 76 -22.52 -9.21 11.52
C SER A 76 -21.15 -9.21 12.17
N MET A 77 -20.99 -8.40 13.23
CA MET A 77 -19.77 -8.39 14.03
C MET A 77 -19.60 -9.74 14.72
N MET A 78 -18.42 -10.33 14.59
CA MET A 78 -18.05 -11.54 15.28
C MET A 78 -17.35 -11.18 16.58
N ASP A 79 -17.93 -11.60 17.71
CA ASP A 79 -17.27 -11.46 18.99
C ASP A 79 -16.20 -12.55 19.13
N LEU A 80 -14.95 -12.16 18.90
CA LEU A 80 -13.81 -13.06 19.04
C LEU A 80 -13.25 -13.03 20.47
N SER A 81 -13.84 -12.30 21.42
CA SER A 81 -13.33 -12.26 22.80
C SER A 81 -13.40 -13.63 23.50
N GLU A 82 -14.29 -14.52 23.06
CA GLU A 82 -14.50 -15.86 23.63
C GLU A 82 -13.61 -16.96 23.00
N LEU A 83 -12.93 -16.67 21.89
CA LEU A 83 -12.07 -17.65 21.22
C LEU A 83 -10.61 -17.51 21.67
N SER A 84 -9.90 -18.63 21.90
CA SER A 84 -8.46 -18.59 22.17
C SER A 84 -7.68 -18.00 20.98
N PRO A 85 -6.54 -17.32 21.16
CA PRO A 85 -5.73 -16.79 20.04
C PRO A 85 -5.36 -17.85 18.98
N THR A 86 -5.28 -19.11 19.39
CA THR A 86 -5.04 -20.28 18.54
C THR A 86 -6.30 -20.72 17.78
N ALA A 87 -7.48 -20.68 18.42
CA ALA A 87 -8.77 -20.92 17.77
C ALA A 87 -9.14 -19.80 16.78
N LYS A 88 -8.84 -18.53 17.12
CA LYS A 88 -8.96 -17.38 16.20
C LYS A 88 -8.26 -17.66 14.87
N ARG A 89 -7.01 -18.15 14.93
CA ARG A 89 -6.21 -18.49 13.74
C ARG A 89 -6.79 -19.62 12.88
N GLY A 90 -7.59 -20.52 13.45
CA GLY A 90 -8.16 -21.68 12.74
C GLY A 90 -9.48 -21.39 12.00
N GLU A 91 -10.22 -20.35 12.38
CA GLU A 91 -11.58 -20.09 11.87
C GLU A 91 -11.70 -18.87 10.93
N HIS A 92 -10.65 -18.05 10.75
CA HIS A 92 -10.73 -16.83 9.94
C HIS A 92 -11.15 -17.07 8.48
N ASN A 93 -12.28 -16.57 8.01
CA ASN A 93 -12.60 -16.63 6.58
C ASN A 93 -11.96 -15.42 5.86
N ILE A 94 -11.32 -15.63 4.70
CA ILE A 94 -10.72 -14.56 3.90
C ILE A 94 -11.76 -13.53 3.43
N GLU A 95 -13.01 -13.96 3.33
CA GLU A 95 -14.15 -13.11 2.98
C GLU A 95 -14.58 -12.16 4.11
N ASP A 96 -14.18 -12.46 5.35
CA ASP A 96 -14.51 -11.61 6.50
C ASP A 96 -13.76 -10.28 6.42
N GLU A 97 -14.46 -9.19 6.73
CA GLU A 97 -13.90 -7.85 6.75
C GLU A 97 -13.30 -7.54 8.12
N MET A 98 -12.05 -7.08 8.14
CA MET A 98 -11.41 -6.55 9.34
C MET A 98 -11.32 -5.02 9.24
N THR A 99 -11.73 -4.32 10.29
CA THR A 99 -11.61 -2.86 10.38
C THR A 99 -11.14 -2.44 11.77
N PHE A 100 -10.38 -1.35 11.86
CA PHE A 100 -9.97 -0.76 13.13
C PHE A 100 -10.82 0.49 13.41
N ASP A 101 -11.13 0.73 14.68
CA ASP A 101 -11.86 1.94 15.08
C ASP A 101 -11.07 3.22 14.76
N SER A 102 -9.74 3.15 14.80
CA SER A 102 -8.85 4.24 14.40
C SER A 102 -8.89 4.56 12.89
N ASN A 103 -9.40 3.64 12.05
CA ASN A 103 -9.58 3.87 10.62
C ASN A 103 -10.70 2.97 10.02
N PRO A 104 -11.98 3.34 10.19
CA PRO A 104 -13.12 2.52 9.75
C PRO A 104 -13.33 2.52 8.23
N ARG A 105 -12.65 3.40 7.49
CA ARG A 105 -12.67 3.45 6.01
C ARG A 105 -11.64 2.52 5.40
N TYR A 106 -10.75 1.94 6.20
CA TYR A 106 -9.76 1.00 5.76
C TYR A 106 -10.19 -0.43 6.13
N VAL A 107 -10.56 -1.21 5.12
CA VAL A 107 -10.96 -2.61 5.28
C VAL A 107 -9.83 -3.53 4.87
N PHE A 108 -9.58 -4.53 5.71
CA PHE A 108 -8.58 -5.56 5.47
C PHE A 108 -9.23 -6.93 5.33
N HIS A 109 -8.70 -7.72 4.40
CA HIS A 109 -8.94 -9.15 4.29
C HIS A 109 -7.63 -9.85 4.63
N ASP A 110 -7.66 -10.83 5.54
CA ASP A 110 -6.45 -11.56 5.96
C ASP A 110 -6.41 -12.94 5.32
N SER A 111 -5.37 -13.22 4.53
CA SER A 111 -5.12 -14.59 4.12
C SER A 111 -4.72 -15.38 5.36
N ARG A 112 -5.39 -16.51 5.62
CA ARG A 112 -4.90 -17.48 6.61
C ARG A 112 -3.40 -17.71 6.43
N GLY A 113 -2.68 -17.89 7.52
CA GLY A 113 -1.25 -18.18 7.44
C GLY A 113 -1.01 -19.50 6.71
N PHE A 114 -0.49 -19.48 5.48
CA PHE A 114 -0.13 -20.71 4.78
C PHE A 114 0.92 -21.48 5.59
N GLU A 115 0.65 -22.75 5.86
CA GLU A 115 1.65 -23.69 6.37
C GLU A 115 2.33 -24.36 5.17
N ALA A 116 3.66 -24.44 5.22
CA ALA A 116 4.43 -24.99 4.10
C ALA A 116 4.01 -26.42 3.80
N GLY A 117 3.42 -26.65 2.62
CA GLY A 117 3.06 -27.99 2.12
C GLY A 117 1.58 -28.21 1.82
N ARG A 118 0.70 -27.25 2.10
CA ARG A 118 -0.72 -27.33 1.72
C ARG A 118 -1.03 -26.41 0.54
N THR A 119 -1.64 -26.96 -0.50
CA THR A 119 -1.98 -26.25 -1.74
C THR A 119 -3.34 -25.57 -1.67
N SER A 120 -4.21 -26.00 -0.75
CA SER A 120 -5.58 -25.50 -0.57
C SER A 120 -5.63 -24.00 -0.26
N GLU A 121 -4.77 -23.52 0.63
CA GLU A 121 -4.82 -22.14 1.11
C GLU A 121 -4.41 -21.15 0.01
N LEU A 122 -3.44 -21.52 -0.84
CA LEU A 122 -3.06 -20.70 -2.00
C LEU A 122 -4.20 -20.64 -3.02
N GLU A 123 -4.93 -21.74 -3.20
CA GLU A 123 -6.09 -21.80 -4.08
C GLU A 123 -7.25 -20.94 -3.54
N ASP A 124 -7.51 -20.95 -2.24
CA ASP A 124 -8.51 -20.08 -1.60
C ASP A 124 -8.19 -18.60 -1.86
N VAL A 125 -6.92 -18.22 -1.77
CA VAL A 125 -6.46 -16.85 -2.06
C VAL A 125 -6.63 -16.49 -3.54
N LYS A 126 -6.23 -17.40 -4.45
CA LYS A 126 -6.43 -17.19 -5.90
C LYS A 126 -7.90 -17.00 -6.23
N ASN A 127 -8.77 -17.87 -5.70
CA ASN A 127 -10.21 -17.81 -5.89
C ASN A 127 -10.79 -16.49 -5.35
N PHE A 128 -10.40 -16.09 -4.15
CA PHE A 128 -10.82 -14.82 -3.56
C PHE A 128 -10.42 -13.62 -4.43
N ILE A 129 -9.15 -13.54 -4.86
CA ILE A 129 -8.67 -12.46 -5.74
C ILE A 129 -9.45 -12.46 -7.05
N GLN A 130 -9.66 -13.62 -7.66
CA GLN A 130 -10.37 -13.75 -8.94
C GLN A 130 -11.83 -13.30 -8.80
N GLN A 131 -12.54 -13.74 -7.76
CA GLN A 131 -13.92 -13.32 -7.48
C GLN A 131 -14.00 -11.80 -7.28
N ARG A 132 -13.12 -11.25 -6.44
CA ARG A 132 -13.06 -9.80 -6.17
C ARG A 132 -12.71 -8.97 -7.42
N SER A 133 -11.99 -9.55 -8.37
CA SER A 133 -11.67 -8.91 -9.66
C SER A 133 -12.83 -8.99 -10.68
N ALA A 134 -13.72 -9.98 -10.55
CA ALA A 134 -14.83 -10.23 -11.48
C ALA A 134 -16.11 -9.44 -11.12
N VAL A 135 -16.25 -9.01 -9.87
CA VAL A 135 -17.40 -8.23 -9.41
C VAL A 135 -17.36 -6.81 -10.01
N SER A 136 -18.49 -6.36 -10.55
CA SER A 136 -18.64 -5.02 -11.16
C SER A 136 -18.79 -3.89 -10.13
N HIS A 137 -19.19 -4.21 -8.90
CA HIS A 137 -19.37 -3.24 -7.83
C HIS A 137 -18.04 -2.90 -7.14
N MET A 138 -17.59 -1.65 -7.30
CA MET A 138 -16.36 -1.11 -6.68
C MET A 138 -16.28 -1.34 -5.18
N LYS A 139 -17.41 -1.31 -4.46
CA LYS A 139 -17.48 -1.55 -3.01
C LYS A 139 -17.04 -2.94 -2.57
N GLU A 140 -16.94 -3.89 -3.50
CA GLU A 140 -16.55 -5.28 -3.24
C GLU A 140 -15.17 -5.63 -3.80
N GLN A 141 -14.55 -4.75 -4.60
CA GLN A 141 -13.26 -5.00 -5.24
C GLN A 141 -12.09 -4.83 -4.27
N LEU A 142 -11.01 -5.58 -4.50
CA LEU A 142 -9.72 -5.33 -3.87
C LEU A 142 -9.02 -4.15 -4.54
N HIS A 143 -8.36 -3.30 -3.76
CA HIS A 143 -7.69 -2.11 -4.26
C HIS A 143 -6.15 -2.24 -4.21
N ALA A 144 -5.63 -3.01 -3.25
CA ALA A 144 -4.23 -3.39 -3.21
C ALA A 144 -4.04 -4.73 -2.49
N ILE A 145 -2.92 -5.39 -2.76
CA ILE A 145 -2.51 -6.63 -2.09
C ILE A 145 -1.16 -6.37 -1.40
N TRP A 146 -1.05 -6.73 -0.13
CA TRP A 146 0.20 -6.68 0.63
C TRP A 146 0.67 -8.08 0.94
N TYR A 147 1.80 -8.51 0.37
CA TYR A 147 2.34 -9.85 0.57
C TYR A 147 3.49 -9.83 1.58
N CYS A 148 3.24 -10.29 2.81
CA CYS A 148 4.24 -10.40 3.87
C CYS A 148 5.11 -11.65 3.73
N ILE A 149 6.41 -11.45 3.56
CA ILE A 149 7.42 -12.51 3.51
C ILE A 149 8.39 -12.33 4.69
N PRO A 150 8.37 -13.21 5.72
CA PRO A 150 9.30 -13.10 6.83
C PRO A 150 10.70 -13.54 6.41
N ILE A 151 11.66 -12.63 6.49
CA ILE A 151 13.07 -12.86 6.10
C ILE A 151 13.93 -13.30 7.29
N ASN A 152 13.36 -14.14 8.15
CA ASN A 152 14.02 -14.66 9.35
C ASN A 152 14.97 -15.84 9.08
N ASN A 153 14.97 -16.39 7.86
CA ASN A 153 15.84 -17.49 7.47
C ASN A 153 16.28 -17.35 6.01
N GLU A 154 17.51 -16.89 5.78
CA GLU A 154 18.11 -16.77 4.44
C GLU A 154 18.09 -18.09 3.66
N ALA A 155 18.23 -19.25 4.31
CA ALA A 155 18.27 -20.53 3.58
C ALA A 155 16.94 -20.89 2.89
N ARG A 156 15.82 -20.30 3.31
CA ARG A 156 14.47 -20.54 2.76
C ARG A 156 13.58 -19.30 2.91
N ALA A 157 14.09 -18.13 2.53
CA ALA A 157 13.34 -16.89 2.70
C ALA A 157 12.14 -16.81 1.76
N ILE A 158 12.32 -17.20 0.50
CA ILE A 158 11.26 -17.36 -0.50
C ILE A 158 10.98 -18.85 -0.64
N THR A 159 9.77 -19.26 -0.35
CA THR A 159 9.32 -20.65 -0.43
C THR A 159 8.55 -20.89 -1.72
N ARG A 160 8.18 -22.15 -1.96
CA ARG A 160 7.37 -22.53 -3.12
C ARG A 160 6.02 -21.81 -3.16
N ALA A 161 5.39 -21.53 -2.02
CA ALA A 161 4.12 -20.82 -1.99
C ALA A 161 4.23 -19.40 -2.55
N GLU A 162 5.32 -18.67 -2.21
CA GLU A 162 5.57 -17.35 -2.82
C GLU A 162 5.86 -17.48 -4.32
N LEU A 163 6.70 -18.45 -4.73
CA LEU A 163 7.03 -18.64 -6.15
C LEU A 163 5.77 -18.98 -6.98
N ASP A 164 4.95 -19.93 -6.51
CA ASP A 164 3.72 -20.37 -7.17
C ASP A 164 2.70 -19.22 -7.23
N PHE A 165 2.60 -18.37 -6.18
CA PHE A 165 1.76 -17.17 -6.23
C PHE A 165 2.19 -16.23 -7.35
N PHE A 166 3.47 -15.84 -7.40
CA PHE A 166 3.96 -14.87 -8.40
C PHE A 166 4.09 -15.48 -9.82
N ASP A 167 4.09 -16.80 -9.97
CA ASP A 167 4.06 -17.48 -11.28
C ASP A 167 2.64 -17.72 -11.81
N GLU A 168 1.68 -18.02 -10.93
CA GLU A 168 0.37 -18.53 -11.34
C GLU A 168 -0.78 -17.57 -11.05
N CYS A 169 -0.67 -16.70 -10.04
CA CYS A 169 -1.75 -15.83 -9.60
C CYS A 169 -1.70 -14.45 -10.29
N GLY A 170 -2.47 -14.29 -11.36
CA GLY A 170 -2.69 -12.99 -11.98
C GLY A 170 -3.67 -12.14 -11.16
N THR A 171 -3.24 -10.97 -10.68
CA THR A 171 -4.07 -10.06 -9.86
C THR A 171 -4.78 -8.97 -10.66
N GLY A 172 -4.72 -9.03 -11.99
CA GLY A 172 -5.33 -8.05 -12.88
C GLY A 172 -4.73 -6.66 -12.69
N ARG A 173 -5.56 -5.67 -12.34
CA ARG A 173 -5.14 -4.28 -12.08
C ARG A 173 -4.77 -4.02 -10.62
N VAL A 174 -4.95 -5.00 -9.73
CA VAL A 174 -4.69 -4.83 -8.29
C VAL A 174 -3.18 -4.98 -8.05
N PRO A 175 -2.47 -3.93 -7.60
CA PRO A 175 -1.04 -4.01 -7.39
C PRO A 175 -0.71 -4.90 -6.19
N VAL A 176 0.34 -5.71 -6.33
CA VAL A 176 0.92 -6.51 -5.24
C VAL A 176 2.19 -5.83 -4.74
N ILE A 177 2.23 -5.51 -3.44
CA ILE A 177 3.40 -4.94 -2.77
C ILE A 177 3.97 -5.99 -1.82
N VAL A 178 5.25 -6.33 -1.98
CA VAL A 178 5.92 -7.29 -1.11
C VAL A 178 6.47 -6.59 0.14
N LEU A 179 6.10 -7.08 1.31
CA LEU A 179 6.58 -6.61 2.59
C LEU A 179 7.53 -7.66 3.18
N PHE A 180 8.84 -7.44 3.04
CA PHE A 180 9.84 -8.28 3.70
C PHE A 180 9.89 -7.93 5.18
N THR A 181 9.33 -8.78 6.03
CA THR A 181 9.20 -8.54 7.47
C THR A 181 10.31 -9.20 8.27
N LYS A 182 10.55 -8.68 9.49
CA LYS A 182 11.60 -9.18 10.41
C LYS A 182 13.02 -8.98 9.86
N ALA A 183 13.25 -7.89 9.15
CA ALA A 183 14.55 -7.55 8.58
C ALA A 183 15.63 -7.32 9.65
N ASP A 184 15.23 -6.96 10.87
CA ASP A 184 16.09 -6.84 12.06
C ASP A 184 16.85 -8.14 12.38
N LEU A 185 16.30 -9.30 12.02
CA LEU A 185 16.97 -10.58 12.20
C LEU A 185 18.15 -10.78 11.23
N LEU A 186 18.08 -10.22 10.03
CA LEU A 186 19.21 -10.20 9.10
C LEU A 186 20.29 -9.21 9.56
N ASP A 187 19.87 -8.06 10.07
CA ASP A 187 20.77 -7.05 10.64
C ASP A 187 21.57 -7.64 11.82
N ALA A 188 20.91 -8.36 12.73
CA ALA A 188 21.56 -8.99 13.88
C ALA A 188 22.60 -10.03 13.46
N ARG A 189 22.28 -10.87 12.47
CA ARG A 189 23.23 -11.87 11.93
C ARG A 189 24.41 -11.21 11.24
N THR A 190 24.15 -10.19 10.42
CA THR A 190 25.18 -9.44 9.70
C THR A 190 26.10 -8.73 10.68
N THR A 191 25.54 -8.11 11.73
CA THR A 191 26.29 -7.51 12.84
C THR A 191 27.21 -8.54 13.50
N ALA A 192 26.68 -9.71 13.86
CA ALA A 192 27.48 -10.76 14.48
C ALA A 192 28.64 -11.23 13.58
N ARG A 193 28.44 -11.30 12.26
CA ARG A 193 29.50 -11.63 11.29
C ARG A 193 30.57 -10.53 11.22
N LEU A 194 30.17 -9.27 11.15
CA LEU A 194 31.09 -8.12 11.08
C LEU A 194 31.92 -7.97 12.37
N VAL A 195 31.30 -8.20 13.54
CA VAL A 195 32.01 -8.23 14.82
C VAL A 195 33.03 -9.36 14.86
N LYS A 196 32.68 -10.56 14.38
CA LYS A 196 33.63 -11.68 14.26
C LYS A 196 34.81 -11.38 13.34
N SER A 197 34.65 -10.50 12.35
CA SER A 197 35.75 -10.01 11.50
C SER A 197 36.58 -8.88 12.13
N GLY A 198 36.35 -8.54 13.39
CA GLY A 198 37.15 -7.54 14.14
C GLY A 198 36.58 -6.12 14.15
N MET A 199 35.36 -5.91 13.61
CA MET A 199 34.69 -4.62 13.66
C MET A 199 34.09 -4.36 15.06
N SER A 200 34.07 -3.09 15.50
CA SER A 200 33.36 -2.73 16.73
C SER A 200 31.85 -2.97 16.57
N ILE A 201 31.16 -3.26 17.68
CA ILE A 201 29.71 -3.53 17.68
C ILE A 201 28.92 -2.37 17.05
N GLU A 202 29.29 -1.12 17.37
CA GLU A 202 28.59 0.06 16.88
C GLU A 202 28.79 0.29 15.37
N ALA A 203 30.02 0.12 14.87
CA ALA A 203 30.30 0.21 13.43
C ALA A 203 29.61 -0.94 12.67
N ALA A 204 29.66 -2.16 13.23
CA ALA A 204 29.00 -3.32 12.67
C ALA A 204 27.48 -3.14 12.57
N ALA A 205 26.84 -2.61 13.63
CA ALA A 205 25.40 -2.36 13.63
C ALA A 205 24.97 -1.30 12.61
N ARG A 206 25.76 -0.24 12.41
CA ARG A 206 25.49 0.78 11.39
C ARG A 206 25.60 0.21 9.97
N GLN A 207 26.67 -0.53 9.70
CA GLN A 207 26.90 -1.14 8.38
C GLN A 207 25.91 -2.28 8.07
N ALA A 208 25.55 -3.06 9.08
CA ALA A 208 24.69 -4.23 8.92
C ALA A 208 23.32 -3.91 8.31
N LYS A 209 22.73 -2.74 8.63
CA LYS A 209 21.39 -2.37 8.14
C LYS A 209 21.30 -2.30 6.61
N GLU A 210 22.35 -1.80 5.96
CA GLU A 210 22.39 -1.68 4.51
C GLU A 210 22.93 -2.97 3.88
N GLU A 211 23.99 -3.54 4.46
CA GLU A 211 24.62 -4.74 3.94
C GLU A 211 23.69 -5.97 3.97
N SER A 212 22.88 -6.12 5.02
CA SER A 212 21.92 -7.22 5.15
C SER A 212 20.89 -7.23 4.02
N ILE A 213 20.29 -6.08 3.73
CA ILE A 213 19.28 -5.91 2.67
C ILE A 213 19.91 -6.12 1.30
N ASN A 214 21.09 -5.54 1.06
CA ASN A 214 21.78 -5.70 -0.21
C ASN A 214 22.13 -7.16 -0.49
N ASN A 215 22.61 -7.89 0.53
CA ASN A 215 22.91 -9.31 0.40
C ASN A 215 21.64 -10.14 0.19
N PHE A 216 20.57 -9.83 0.92
CA PHE A 216 19.28 -10.48 0.74
C PHE A 216 18.71 -10.28 -0.67
N TYR A 217 18.74 -9.05 -1.18
CA TYR A 217 18.21 -8.73 -2.51
C TYR A 217 19.00 -9.44 -3.62
N LYS A 218 20.33 -9.42 -3.52
CA LYS A 218 21.23 -10.16 -4.43
C LYS A 218 20.96 -11.67 -4.43
N SER A 219 20.66 -12.24 -3.27
CA SER A 219 20.50 -13.69 -3.13
C SER A 219 19.08 -14.18 -3.45
N PHE A 220 18.05 -13.40 -3.09
CA PHE A 220 16.65 -13.84 -3.12
C PHE A 220 15.69 -12.79 -3.66
N GLY A 221 15.87 -11.51 -3.31
CA GLY A 221 14.86 -10.47 -3.60
C GLY A 221 14.52 -10.32 -5.08
N HIS A 222 15.50 -10.44 -5.98
CA HIS A 222 15.29 -10.32 -7.42
C HIS A 222 14.47 -11.48 -8.04
N VAL A 223 14.38 -12.64 -7.36
CA VAL A 223 13.73 -13.84 -7.89
C VAL A 223 12.24 -13.61 -8.14
N LEU A 224 11.58 -12.81 -7.29
CA LEU A 224 10.16 -12.47 -7.46
C LEU A 224 9.89 -11.59 -8.69
N TYR A 225 10.85 -10.75 -9.06
CA TYR A 225 10.73 -9.86 -10.22
C TYR A 225 10.94 -10.58 -11.56
N ALA A 226 11.52 -11.77 -11.54
CA ALA A 226 11.66 -12.63 -12.71
C ALA A 226 10.41 -13.50 -12.98
N LYS A 227 9.39 -13.43 -12.12
CA LYS A 227 8.17 -14.23 -12.25
C LYS A 227 7.18 -13.64 -13.25
N LYS A 228 6.20 -14.44 -13.64
CA LYS A 228 5.18 -14.05 -14.63
C LYS A 228 4.37 -12.83 -14.18
N TYR A 229 4.06 -12.75 -12.89
CA TYR A 229 3.33 -11.65 -12.28
C TYR A 229 4.22 -11.02 -11.20
N PRO A 230 5.17 -10.13 -11.56
CA PRO A 230 6.10 -9.56 -10.58
C PRO A 230 5.37 -8.58 -9.64
N PRO A 231 5.90 -8.35 -8.41
CA PRO A 231 5.35 -7.35 -7.51
C PRO A 231 5.54 -5.93 -8.09
N ALA A 232 4.59 -5.05 -7.82
CA ALA A 232 4.66 -3.64 -8.21
C ALA A 232 5.76 -2.90 -7.44
N ASN A 233 5.99 -3.28 -6.17
CA ASN A 233 7.04 -2.72 -5.33
C ASN A 233 7.39 -3.67 -4.16
N HIS A 234 8.49 -3.42 -3.46
CA HIS A 234 8.84 -4.14 -2.25
C HIS A 234 9.43 -3.23 -1.16
N MET A 235 9.31 -3.65 0.10
CA MET A 235 9.73 -2.86 1.26
C MET A 235 10.28 -3.76 2.36
N TYR A 236 11.11 -3.21 3.25
CA TYR A 236 11.72 -3.93 4.37
C TYR A 236 11.23 -3.38 5.71
N PHE A 237 10.61 -4.23 6.52
CA PHE A 237 10.11 -3.88 7.85
C PHE A 237 10.97 -4.49 8.95
N ARG A 238 11.38 -3.62 9.87
CA ARG A 238 12.14 -3.94 11.07
C ARG A 238 11.30 -3.80 12.32
N ASP A 239 11.82 -4.37 13.40
CA ASP A 239 11.34 -4.16 14.76
C ASP A 239 9.87 -4.52 14.93
N MET A 240 9.43 -5.63 14.35
CA MET A 240 8.01 -6.04 14.31
C MET A 240 7.34 -6.16 15.70
N GLN A 241 8.10 -6.09 16.80
CA GLN A 241 7.61 -5.94 18.17
C GLN A 241 7.03 -4.55 18.48
N ASN A 242 7.47 -3.50 17.77
CA ASN A 242 6.96 -2.15 17.92
C ASN A 242 5.76 -1.92 16.98
N THR A 243 4.55 -2.05 17.50
CA THR A 243 3.30 -1.82 16.75
C THR A 243 3.01 -0.34 16.50
N MET A 244 3.71 0.57 17.18
CA MET A 244 3.66 2.02 16.96
C MET A 244 4.83 2.54 16.10
N GLY A 245 5.55 1.63 15.45
CA GLY A 245 6.60 1.99 14.50
C GLY A 245 6.05 2.72 13.28
N ASP A 246 6.82 3.67 12.74
CA ASP A 246 6.43 4.45 11.56
C ASP A 246 6.12 3.53 10.36
N CYS A 247 4.90 3.67 9.83
CA CYS A 247 4.42 2.97 8.64
C CYS A 247 4.11 3.93 7.49
N SER A 248 4.49 5.21 7.60
CA SER A 248 4.23 6.24 6.59
C SER A 248 4.80 5.85 5.23
N VAL A 249 5.94 5.15 5.20
CA VAL A 249 6.55 4.63 3.99
C VAL A 249 5.59 3.65 3.29
N LEU A 250 4.92 2.74 4.01
CA LEU A 250 3.97 1.80 3.40
C LEU A 250 2.80 2.52 2.72
N VAL A 251 2.28 3.54 3.40
CA VAL A 251 1.16 4.34 2.88
C VAL A 251 1.61 5.11 1.63
N LYS A 252 2.82 5.69 1.66
CA LYS A 252 3.44 6.40 0.52
C LYS A 252 3.66 5.50 -0.70
N GLU A 253 4.28 4.35 -0.49
CA GLU A 253 4.57 3.39 -1.57
C GLU A 253 3.28 2.76 -2.10
N THR A 254 2.27 2.53 -1.24
CA THR A 254 0.96 2.08 -1.70
C THR A 254 0.30 3.12 -2.61
N ALA A 255 0.31 4.41 -2.25
CA ALA A 255 -0.19 5.46 -3.12
C ALA A 255 0.58 5.53 -4.45
N ALA A 256 1.89 5.28 -4.45
CA ALA A 256 2.75 5.40 -5.63
C ALA A 256 2.44 4.33 -6.69
N VAL A 257 2.02 3.13 -6.26
CA VAL A 257 1.70 2.02 -7.18
C VAL A 257 0.25 2.03 -7.66
N LEU A 258 -0.62 2.88 -7.10
CA LEU A 258 -2.00 3.03 -7.54
C LEU A 258 -2.06 3.88 -8.82
N SER A 259 -2.24 3.21 -9.96
CA SER A 259 -2.29 3.85 -11.28
C SER A 259 -3.64 4.49 -11.62
N ASP A 260 -4.72 4.14 -10.92
CA ASP A 260 -6.07 4.68 -11.16
C ASP A 260 -6.35 5.83 -10.19
N ASP A 261 -6.57 7.03 -10.72
CA ASP A 261 -6.75 8.28 -9.95
C ASP A 261 -7.93 8.23 -9.00
N ALA A 262 -9.01 7.56 -9.39
CA ALA A 262 -10.16 7.44 -8.54
C ALA A 262 -9.90 6.48 -7.37
N ILE A 263 -9.12 5.42 -7.60
CA ILE A 263 -8.66 4.52 -6.54
C ILE A 263 -7.65 5.20 -5.61
N LEU A 264 -6.75 6.01 -6.17
CA LEU A 264 -5.82 6.82 -5.37
C LEU A 264 -6.57 7.84 -4.50
N GLN A 265 -7.57 8.53 -5.05
CA GLN A 265 -8.42 9.44 -4.29
C GLN A 265 -9.18 8.70 -3.18
N LEU A 266 -9.72 7.52 -3.48
CA LEU A 266 -10.35 6.66 -2.47
C LEU A 266 -9.36 6.29 -1.36
N PHE A 267 -8.15 5.86 -1.71
CA PHE A 267 -7.08 5.52 -0.77
C PHE A 267 -6.76 6.69 0.16
N LEU A 268 -6.44 7.86 -0.41
CA LEU A 268 -6.08 9.06 0.35
C LEU A 268 -7.23 9.54 1.25
N SER A 269 -8.48 9.41 0.79
CA SER A 269 -9.66 9.73 1.61
C SER A 269 -9.86 8.79 2.81
N ALA A 270 -9.39 7.55 2.71
CA ALA A 270 -9.39 6.58 3.79
C ALA A 270 -8.21 6.80 4.77
N GLN A 271 -7.15 7.53 4.38
CA GLN A 271 -6.02 7.87 5.26
C GLN A 271 -6.29 9.10 6.13
N GLN A 272 -7.36 9.07 6.94
CA GLN A 272 -7.78 10.20 7.78
C GLN A 272 -6.68 10.72 8.73
N ASN A 273 -5.74 9.85 9.11
CA ASN A 273 -4.63 10.18 10.01
C ASN A 273 -3.36 10.68 9.29
N SER A 274 -3.37 10.84 7.96
CA SER A 274 -2.21 11.24 7.16
C SER A 274 -2.52 12.40 6.20
N LEU A 275 -3.01 13.52 6.77
CA LEU A 275 -3.29 14.76 6.03
C LEU A 275 -2.09 15.25 5.19
N SER A 276 -0.88 15.12 5.72
CA SER A 276 0.35 15.52 5.02
C SER A 276 0.59 14.73 3.73
N LEU A 277 0.23 13.44 3.71
CA LEU A 277 0.36 12.60 2.52
C LEU A 277 -0.66 12.98 1.46
N SER A 278 -1.92 13.20 1.86
CA SER A 278 -2.97 13.67 0.95
C SER A 278 -2.60 15.03 0.35
N MET A 279 -1.96 15.91 1.13
CA MET A 279 -1.42 17.19 0.63
C MET A 279 -0.28 16.97 -0.37
N GLU A 280 0.70 16.14 -0.02
CA GLU A 280 1.84 15.84 -0.90
C GLU A 280 1.38 15.30 -2.27
N TYR A 281 0.43 14.37 -2.29
CA TYR A 281 -0.09 13.79 -3.53
C TYR A 281 -0.98 14.76 -4.32
N ALA A 282 -1.84 15.54 -3.65
CA ALA A 282 -2.63 16.58 -4.31
C ALA A 282 -1.71 17.59 -5.00
N VAL A 283 -0.68 18.06 -4.29
CA VAL A 283 0.36 18.95 -4.82
C VAL A 283 1.10 18.30 -5.98
N LYS A 284 1.61 17.06 -5.84
CA LYS A 284 2.34 16.37 -6.94
C LYS A 284 1.50 16.17 -8.20
N ARG A 285 0.21 15.85 -8.05
CA ARG A 285 -0.69 15.59 -9.17
C ARG A 285 -1.20 16.86 -9.85
N LEU A 286 -1.33 17.95 -9.09
CA LEU A 286 -1.82 19.23 -9.61
C LEU A 286 -0.69 20.15 -10.06
N LEU A 287 0.49 20.02 -9.46
CA LEU A 287 1.71 20.76 -9.79
C LEU A 287 2.64 19.94 -10.68
N LEU A 288 2.13 19.33 -11.75
CA LEU A 288 2.94 19.25 -12.96
C LEU A 288 3.21 20.71 -13.37
N PHE A 289 4.23 21.31 -12.76
CA PHE A 289 4.80 22.58 -13.17
C PHE A 289 5.17 22.46 -14.64
N ASP A 290 5.00 23.53 -15.40
CA ASP A 290 5.75 23.66 -16.64
C ASP A 290 7.26 23.52 -16.35
N ASP A 291 8.07 23.25 -17.38
CA ASP A 291 9.52 23.00 -17.26
C ASP A 291 10.31 24.16 -16.60
N GLN A 292 9.64 25.25 -16.21
CA GLN A 292 10.23 26.45 -15.61
C GLN A 292 9.71 26.79 -14.20
N GLY A 293 8.81 26.00 -13.63
CA GLY A 293 8.39 26.16 -12.22
C GLY A 293 7.63 27.45 -11.93
N GLN A 294 6.97 28.05 -12.93
CA GLN A 294 6.18 29.27 -12.73
C GLN A 294 4.68 28.98 -12.58
N TRP A 295 4.02 29.78 -11.75
CA TRP A 295 2.57 29.75 -11.54
C TRP A 295 1.87 30.53 -12.66
N GLY A 296 1.68 29.89 -13.81
CA GLY A 296 1.14 30.52 -15.02
C GLY A 296 -0.39 30.46 -15.20
N LYS A 297 -1.19 30.36 -14.12
CA LYS A 297 -2.63 30.12 -14.20
C LYS A 297 -3.46 31.27 -13.62
N ASN A 298 -4.58 31.60 -14.27
CA ASN A 298 -5.48 32.68 -13.85
C ASN A 298 -6.26 32.29 -12.56
N GLU A 299 -6.95 33.25 -11.95
CA GLU A 299 -7.66 33.06 -10.66
C GLU A 299 -8.69 31.92 -10.68
N GLU A 300 -9.36 31.71 -11.81
CA GLU A 300 -10.37 30.66 -12.00
C GLU A 300 -9.73 29.27 -12.05
N GLU A 301 -8.58 29.14 -12.71
CA GLU A 301 -7.78 27.92 -12.72
C GLU A 301 -7.13 27.62 -11.36
N VAL A 302 -6.79 28.66 -10.59
CA VAL A 302 -6.32 28.53 -9.20
C VAL A 302 -7.45 28.03 -8.31
N LEU A 303 -8.65 28.62 -8.40
CA LEU A 303 -9.83 28.16 -7.67
C LEU A 303 -10.24 26.73 -8.08
N ALA A 304 -10.15 26.38 -9.35
CA ALA A 304 -10.38 25.01 -9.82
C ALA A 304 -9.32 24.04 -9.27
N THR A 305 -8.06 24.44 -9.25
CA THR A 305 -6.95 23.66 -8.67
C THR A 305 -7.15 23.46 -7.18
N ILE A 306 -7.51 24.51 -6.45
CA ILE A 306 -7.80 24.47 -5.02
C ILE A 306 -9.03 23.59 -4.74
N LYS A 307 -10.12 23.72 -5.51
CA LYS A 307 -11.28 22.82 -5.42
C LYS A 307 -10.88 21.36 -5.67
N ASN A 308 -10.01 21.11 -6.64
CA ASN A 308 -9.47 19.78 -6.91
C ASN A 308 -8.62 19.25 -5.74
N VAL A 309 -7.80 20.09 -5.10
CA VAL A 309 -7.09 19.72 -3.85
C VAL A 309 -8.10 19.26 -2.81
N PHE A 310 -9.18 20.02 -2.59
CA PHE A 310 -10.20 19.69 -1.60
C PHE A 310 -10.97 18.39 -1.88
N THR A 311 -11.00 17.89 -3.12
CA THR A 311 -11.56 16.54 -3.40
C THR A 311 -10.77 15.41 -2.70
N TYR A 312 -9.49 15.64 -2.39
CA TYR A 312 -8.66 14.74 -1.59
C TYR A 312 -8.88 14.89 -0.07
N PHE A 313 -9.69 15.89 0.37
CA PHE A 313 -10.00 16.18 1.77
C PHE A 313 -11.52 16.24 2.04
N PRO A 314 -12.30 15.19 1.75
CA PRO A 314 -13.76 15.21 1.91
C PRO A 314 -14.23 15.35 3.37
N HIS A 315 -13.31 15.24 4.34
CA HIS A 315 -13.56 15.42 5.77
C HIS A 315 -13.22 16.84 6.26
N VAL A 316 -12.48 17.63 5.48
CA VAL A 316 -12.13 19.04 5.79
C VAL A 316 -13.19 19.99 5.24
N VAL A 317 -13.83 19.63 4.12
CA VAL A 317 -14.92 20.40 3.55
C VAL A 317 -16.23 20.02 4.26
N SER A 318 -16.73 20.88 5.14
CA SER A 318 -18.11 20.73 5.61
C SER A 318 -19.05 20.89 4.41
N GLN A 319 -20.11 20.07 4.33
CA GLN A 319 -21.05 20.04 3.19
C GLN A 319 -21.71 21.40 2.87
N ASN A 320 -21.56 22.40 3.75
CA ASN A 320 -22.14 23.73 3.63
C ASN A 320 -21.10 24.86 3.59
N GLN A 321 -19.83 24.62 3.23
CA GLN A 321 -18.85 25.71 3.11
C GLN A 321 -18.21 25.77 1.72
N VAL A 322 -18.28 26.95 1.09
CA VAL A 322 -17.63 27.26 -0.18
C VAL A 322 -16.41 28.12 0.11
N LEU A 323 -15.29 27.78 -0.50
CA LEU A 323 -14.06 28.57 -0.43
C LEU A 323 -14.13 29.69 -1.47
N TYR A 324 -14.03 30.95 -1.02
CA TYR A 324 -14.07 32.15 -1.86
C TYR A 324 -12.86 33.04 -1.56
N CYS A 325 -12.42 33.82 -2.55
CA CYS A 325 -11.35 34.81 -2.41
C CYS A 325 -11.99 36.17 -2.14
N ASP A 326 -11.82 36.73 -0.94
CA ASP A 326 -12.40 38.03 -0.61
C ASP A 326 -11.74 39.20 -1.38
N ALA A 327 -12.30 40.39 -1.25
CA ALA A 327 -11.82 41.59 -1.94
C ALA A 327 -10.37 42.00 -1.56
N ASP A 328 -9.82 41.42 -0.49
CA ASP A 328 -8.47 41.64 0.00
C ASP A 328 -7.51 40.48 -0.38
N ASN A 329 -7.90 39.64 -1.35
CA ASN A 329 -7.16 38.46 -1.80
C ASN A 329 -6.90 37.41 -0.68
N ARG A 330 -7.80 37.32 0.30
CA ARG A 330 -7.72 36.28 1.34
C ARG A 330 -8.71 35.18 1.05
N MET A 331 -8.27 33.93 1.20
CA MET A 331 -9.14 32.77 1.07
C MET A 331 -9.98 32.64 2.34
N VAL A 332 -11.30 32.74 2.20
CA VAL A 332 -12.26 32.68 3.31
C VAL A 332 -13.26 31.56 3.07
N TRP A 333 -13.54 30.80 4.13
CA TRP A 333 -14.62 29.81 4.13
C TRP A 333 -15.94 30.51 4.40
N VAL A 334 -16.88 30.45 3.45
CA VAL A 334 -18.21 31.05 3.60
C VAL A 334 -19.25 29.93 3.72
N LEU A 335 -20.12 30.03 4.71
CA LEU A 335 -21.26 29.13 4.84
C LEU A 335 -22.22 29.36 3.67
N ASN A 336 -22.56 28.29 2.97
CA ASN A 336 -23.59 28.29 1.93
C ASN A 336 -24.93 28.47 2.64
N SER A 337 -25.42 29.71 2.72
CA SER A 337 -26.79 29.99 3.13
C SER A 337 -27.71 29.55 1.99
N MET A 338 -28.66 28.64 2.28
CA MET A 338 -29.69 28.18 1.32
C MET A 338 -30.40 29.33 0.62
#